data_AF-A0A426VUI4-F1
#
_entry.id   AF-A0A426VUI4-F1
#
_cell.length_a   1.000
_cell.length_b   1.000
_cell.length_c   1.000
_cell.angle_alpha   90.00
_cell.angle_beta   90.00
_cell.angle_gamma   90.00
#
_symmetry.space_group_name_H-M   'P 1'
#
loop_
_entity.id
_entity.type
_entity.pdbx_description
1 polymer ?
#
loop_
_entity_poly.entity_id
_entity_poly.type
_entity_poly.pdbx_seq_one_letter_code
_entity_poly.pdbx_strand_id
1 'polypeptide(L)'
;MKNQPLQSNKQTGFTLVEMALVLVVIGLILGAVSIGKDLQRSSEYNKVKQKFVDQWEQAYNQYYMRTGVVVGDSLSTPTFAVNAAGEFTKDNQKTTTVSQFLGLNTGGDYSQIDEPPRLCQGQNIDQYAQRRENSTENLHSYFDALGIRMPAGRAEGREDRYVYLDTNGNPQEIQVCFQWNKPNSNSGSGNVMVIAGLTPDLARMLDEMIDGQINAAEGRFREQATTPQVSWSFTNKDSQASTTASTASGFTDEAQVKIVTAHYKMNQ
;
A
#
# COMPACT_ATOMS: atom_id res chain seq x y z
N MET A 1 26.00 78.66 -2.13
CA MET A 1 25.68 77.21 -2.14
C MET A 1 25.78 76.70 -0.71
N LYS A 2 24.71 76.14 -0.15
CA LYS A 2 24.63 75.68 1.26
C LYS A 2 25.20 74.26 1.37
N ASN A 3 26.23 74.07 2.20
CA ASN A 3 26.74 72.73 2.54
C ASN A 3 25.79 72.06 3.55
N GLN A 4 25.14 70.97 3.15
CA GLN A 4 24.42 70.09 4.06
C GLN A 4 25.40 69.06 4.66
N PRO A 5 25.43 68.87 5.99
CA PRO A 5 26.23 67.83 6.61
C PRO A 5 25.60 66.44 6.36
N LEU A 6 26.42 65.49 5.93
CA LEU A 6 26.04 64.08 5.76
C LEU A 6 25.75 63.47 7.14
N GLN A 7 24.50 63.04 7.37
CA GLN A 7 24.13 62.26 8.55
C GLN A 7 24.82 60.88 8.49
N SER A 8 25.78 60.66 9.39
CA SER A 8 26.39 59.35 9.62
C SER A 8 25.44 58.48 10.45
N ASN A 9 24.74 57.54 9.81
CA ASN A 9 24.05 56.48 10.54
C ASN A 9 25.09 55.66 11.32
N LYS A 10 25.03 55.69 12.65
CA LYS A 10 25.82 54.81 13.51
C LYS A 10 25.40 53.37 13.20
N GLN A 11 26.29 52.61 12.56
CA GLN A 11 26.11 51.17 12.44
C GLN A 11 26.31 50.55 13.82
N THR A 12 25.22 50.12 14.45
CA THR A 12 25.26 49.25 15.63
C THR A 12 25.74 47.87 15.17
N GLY A 13 27.01 47.55 15.45
CA GLY A 13 27.56 46.21 15.20
C GLY A 13 26.97 45.20 16.18
N PHE A 14 26.67 44.00 15.70
CA PHE A 14 26.23 42.89 16.53
C PHE A 14 27.40 42.38 17.39
N THR A 15 27.13 42.13 18.68
CA THR A 15 28.14 41.55 19.56
C THR A 15 28.31 40.06 19.29
N LEU A 16 29.50 39.51 19.57
CA LEU A 16 29.76 38.06 19.46
C LEU A 16 28.79 37.25 20.33
N VAL A 17 28.39 37.82 21.48
CA VAL A 17 27.43 37.21 22.42
C VAL A 17 26.02 37.13 21.83
N GLU A 18 25.54 38.17 21.14
CA GLU A 18 24.22 38.13 20.48
C GLU A 18 24.18 37.07 19.37
N MET A 19 25.21 37.00 18.54
CA MET A 19 25.27 35.99 17.48
C MET A 19 25.42 34.57 18.04
N ALA A 20 26.15 34.39 19.15
CA ALA A 20 26.26 33.11 19.84
C ALA A 20 24.92 32.65 20.42
N LEU A 21 24.17 33.55 21.06
CA LEU A 21 22.84 33.23 21.59
C LEU A 21 21.86 32.82 20.48
N VAL A 22 21.87 33.55 19.35
CA VAL A 22 20.98 33.27 18.21
C VAL A 22 21.21 31.87 17.64
N LEU A 23 22.47 31.46 17.45
CA LEU A 23 22.77 30.11 16.94
C LEU A 23 22.37 29.01 17.92
N VAL A 24 22.54 29.22 19.22
CA VAL A 24 22.08 28.28 20.25
C VAL A 24 20.55 28.13 20.20
N VAL A 25 19.83 29.25 20.14
CA VAL A 25 18.36 29.25 20.07
C VAL A 25 17.86 28.57 18.80
N ILE A 26 18.45 28.87 17.64
CA ILE A 26 18.10 28.21 16.37
C ILE A 26 18.40 26.71 16.43
N GLY A 27 19.54 26.30 16.99
CA GLY A 27 19.90 24.89 17.16
C GLY A 27 18.89 24.13 18.02
N LEU A 28 18.44 24.73 19.13
CA LEU A 28 17.42 24.14 20.00
C LEU A 28 16.06 24.02 19.31
N ILE A 29 15.64 25.05 18.57
CA ILE A 29 14.37 25.04 17.82
C ILE A 29 14.39 23.97 16.73
N LEU A 30 15.46 23.91 15.92
CA LEU A 30 15.60 22.92 14.86
C LEU A 30 15.63 21.49 15.42
N GLY A 31 16.29 21.27 16.56
CA GLY A 31 16.29 19.99 17.25
C GLY A 31 14.89 19.52 17.64
N ALA A 32 14.07 20.41 18.21
CA ALA A 32 12.70 20.10 18.59
C ALA A 32 11.78 19.83 17.37
N VAL A 33 11.92 20.61 16.30
CA VAL A 33 11.12 20.45 15.07
C VAL A 33 11.41 19.12 14.38
N SER A 34 12.67 18.67 14.36
CA SER A 34 13.05 17.40 13.72
C SER A 34 12.28 16.22 14.30
N ILE A 35 12.15 16.15 15.62
CA ILE A 35 11.43 15.07 16.32
C ILE A 35 9.92 15.14 16.00
N GLY A 36 9.36 16.35 15.95
CA GLY A 36 7.94 16.56 15.64
C GLY A 36 7.55 16.05 14.26
N LYS A 37 8.39 16.26 13.24
CA LYS A 37 8.13 15.81 11.86
C LYS A 37 8.08 14.28 11.75
N ASP A 38 9.02 13.58 12.39
CA ASP A 38 9.06 12.12 12.35
C ASP A 38 7.87 11.50 13.10
N LEU A 39 7.51 12.06 14.26
CA LEU A 39 6.32 11.66 15.01
C LEU A 39 5.04 11.85 14.20
N GLN A 40 4.89 12.98 13.50
CA GLN A 40 3.74 13.24 12.65
C GLN A 40 3.64 12.20 11.53
N ARG A 41 4.75 11.90 10.87
CA ARG A 41 4.79 10.89 9.80
C ARG A 41 4.45 9.50 10.30
N SER A 42 5.01 9.09 11.45
CA SER A 42 4.68 7.81 12.08
C SER A 42 3.20 7.73 12.45
N SER A 43 2.63 8.82 12.96
CA SER A 43 1.20 8.91 13.27
C SER A 43 0.31 8.76 12.03
N GLU A 44 0.68 9.37 10.90
CA GLU A 44 -0.09 9.22 9.65
C GLU A 44 -0.06 7.78 9.13
N TYR A 45 1.07 7.08 9.25
CA TYR A 45 1.12 5.67 8.83
C TYR A 45 0.39 4.75 9.81
N ASN A 46 0.44 5.02 11.12
CA ASN A 46 -0.41 4.36 12.11
C ASN A 46 -1.89 4.53 11.79
N LYS A 47 -2.28 5.73 11.33
CA LYS A 47 -3.65 6.02 10.89
C LYS A 47 -4.02 5.22 9.64
N VAL A 48 -3.13 5.11 8.65
CA VAL A 48 -3.33 4.24 7.47
C VAL A 48 -3.59 2.80 7.91
N LYS A 49 -2.76 2.26 8.81
CA LYS A 49 -2.95 0.89 9.35
C LYS A 49 -4.32 0.73 10.03
N GLN A 50 -4.62 1.55 11.02
CA GLN A 50 -5.78 1.36 11.89
C GLN A 50 -7.12 1.74 11.25
N LYS A 51 -7.14 2.81 10.45
CA LYS A 51 -8.37 3.36 9.86
C LYS A 51 -8.71 2.76 8.51
N PHE A 52 -7.73 2.20 7.81
CA PHE A 52 -7.94 1.68 6.47
C PHE A 52 -7.62 0.18 6.38
N VAL A 53 -6.36 -0.23 6.57
CA VAL A 53 -5.93 -1.63 6.39
C VAL A 53 -6.68 -2.57 7.34
N ASP A 54 -6.75 -2.24 8.63
CA ASP A 54 -7.40 -3.07 9.64
C ASP A 54 -8.93 -3.11 9.49
N GLN A 55 -9.52 -2.04 8.96
CA GLN A 55 -10.96 -2.00 8.71
C GLN A 55 -11.32 -2.91 7.52
N TRP A 56 -10.47 -3.00 6.51
CA TRP A 56 -10.63 -3.94 5.39
C TRP A 56 -10.40 -5.40 5.81
N GLU A 57 -9.43 -5.69 6.67
CA GLU A 57 -9.28 -7.02 7.28
C GLU A 57 -10.53 -7.40 8.10
N GLN A 58 -11.07 -6.48 8.90
CA GLN A 58 -12.30 -6.70 9.66
C GLN A 58 -13.51 -6.92 8.75
N ALA A 59 -13.67 -6.15 7.68
CA ALA A 59 -14.74 -6.33 6.71
C ALA A 59 -14.67 -7.72 6.05
N TYR A 60 -13.47 -8.15 5.64
CA TYR A 60 -13.25 -9.50 5.10
C TYR A 60 -13.65 -10.59 6.10
N ASN A 61 -13.20 -10.48 7.36
CA ASN A 61 -13.56 -11.44 8.40
C ASN A 61 -15.07 -11.45 8.68
N GLN A 62 -15.72 -10.28 8.68
CA GLN A 62 -17.17 -10.17 8.85
C GLN A 62 -17.92 -10.84 7.69
N TYR A 63 -17.42 -10.73 6.46
CA TYR A 63 -17.98 -11.44 5.30
C TYR A 63 -17.93 -12.95 5.51
N TYR A 64 -16.77 -13.46 5.92
CA TYR A 64 -16.59 -14.88 6.19
C TYR A 64 -17.49 -15.38 7.33
N MET A 65 -17.54 -14.65 8.45
CA MET A 65 -18.39 -15.00 9.60
C MET A 65 -19.88 -15.01 9.26
N ARG A 66 -20.31 -14.21 8.28
CA ARG A 66 -21.73 -14.11 7.88
C ARG A 66 -22.15 -15.15 6.86
N THR A 67 -21.25 -15.53 5.95
CA THR A 67 -21.56 -16.42 4.82
C THR A 67 -21.01 -17.82 4.96
N GLY A 68 -19.99 -18.02 5.79
CA GLY A 68 -19.23 -19.26 5.89
C GLY A 68 -18.26 -19.49 4.71
N VAL A 69 -18.15 -18.54 3.77
CA VAL A 69 -17.26 -18.62 2.61
C VAL A 69 -16.49 -17.31 2.43
N VAL A 70 -15.41 -17.35 1.67
CA VAL A 70 -14.59 -16.15 1.42
C VAL A 70 -15.20 -15.27 0.32
N VAL A 71 -14.78 -14.00 0.25
CA VAL A 71 -15.34 -13.05 -0.71
C VAL A 71 -15.17 -13.54 -2.15
N GLY A 72 -16.23 -13.49 -2.95
CA GLY A 72 -16.24 -13.99 -4.32
C GLY A 72 -16.28 -15.52 -4.47
N ASP A 73 -16.47 -16.28 -3.39
CA ASP A 73 -16.64 -17.74 -3.44
C ASP A 73 -18.12 -18.17 -3.45
N SER A 74 -18.38 -19.42 -3.84
CA SER A 74 -19.73 -19.98 -4.02
C SER A 74 -20.27 -20.56 -2.70
N LEU A 75 -21.50 -20.21 -2.34
CA LEU A 75 -22.18 -20.73 -1.15
C LEU A 75 -22.61 -22.20 -1.30
N SER A 76 -22.89 -22.65 -2.53
CA SER A 76 -23.31 -24.03 -2.79
C SER A 76 -22.15 -24.99 -2.99
N THR A 77 -20.99 -24.47 -3.42
CA THR A 77 -19.78 -25.25 -3.71
C THR A 77 -18.54 -24.49 -3.22
N PRO A 78 -18.33 -24.38 -1.90
CA PRO A 78 -17.26 -23.57 -1.33
C PRO A 78 -15.89 -24.14 -1.71
N THR A 79 -15.04 -23.28 -2.27
CA THR A 79 -13.64 -23.59 -2.59
C THR A 79 -12.66 -23.04 -1.56
N PHE A 80 -13.13 -22.12 -0.72
CA PHE A 80 -12.34 -21.32 0.23
C PHE A 80 -11.23 -20.51 -0.43
N ALA A 81 -11.37 -20.21 -1.73
CA ALA A 81 -10.49 -19.34 -2.48
C ALA A 81 -11.24 -18.08 -2.93
N VAL A 82 -10.62 -16.92 -2.74
CA VAL A 82 -11.20 -15.64 -3.16
C VAL A 82 -11.49 -15.66 -4.65
N ASN A 83 -12.70 -15.24 -5.01
CA ASN A 83 -13.18 -15.12 -6.39
C ASN A 83 -13.15 -16.43 -7.19
N ALA A 84 -13.30 -17.59 -6.53
CA ALA A 84 -13.28 -18.91 -7.17
C ALA A 84 -14.68 -19.53 -7.35
N ALA A 85 -15.76 -18.75 -7.22
CA ALA A 85 -17.14 -19.22 -7.35
C ALA A 85 -17.55 -19.65 -8.78
N GLY A 86 -16.81 -19.24 -9.80
CA GLY A 86 -17.28 -19.32 -11.19
C GLY A 86 -16.19 -19.59 -12.22
N GLU A 87 -16.60 -19.47 -13.47
CA GLU A 87 -15.73 -19.52 -14.63
C GLU A 87 -14.99 -18.19 -14.78
N PHE A 88 -13.67 -18.23 -14.90
CA PHE A 88 -12.87 -17.04 -15.17
C PHE A 88 -11.90 -17.27 -16.32
N THR A 89 -11.69 -16.23 -17.12
CA THR A 89 -10.75 -16.29 -18.25
C THR A 89 -9.36 -15.89 -17.80
N LYS A 90 -8.39 -16.76 -18.05
CA LYS A 90 -6.96 -16.45 -17.98
C LYS A 90 -6.39 -16.38 -19.41
N ASP A 91 -5.54 -15.40 -19.67
CA ASP A 91 -4.83 -15.21 -20.95
C ASP A 91 -5.76 -15.20 -22.19
N ASN A 92 -6.95 -14.60 -22.10
CA ASN A 92 -7.95 -14.51 -23.18
C ASN A 92 -8.37 -15.85 -23.84
N GLN A 93 -8.02 -17.00 -23.27
CA GLN A 93 -8.24 -18.30 -23.93
C GLN A 93 -8.63 -19.44 -22.98
N LYS A 94 -8.35 -19.36 -21.68
CA LYS A 94 -8.62 -20.47 -20.77
C LYS A 94 -9.69 -20.10 -19.75
N THR A 95 -10.90 -20.59 -19.96
CA THR A 95 -11.96 -20.57 -18.94
C THR A 95 -11.63 -21.62 -17.89
N THR A 96 -11.14 -21.17 -16.74
CA THR A 96 -10.91 -22.03 -15.59
C THR A 96 -12.18 -22.12 -14.78
N THR A 97 -12.65 -23.35 -14.56
CA THR A 97 -13.85 -23.67 -13.78
C THR A 97 -13.49 -23.99 -12.33
N VAL A 98 -14.42 -23.75 -11.41
CA VAL A 98 -14.48 -24.22 -10.02
C VAL A 98 -14.02 -25.68 -9.84
N SER A 99 -14.23 -26.54 -10.84
CA SER A 99 -13.81 -27.95 -10.85
C SER A 99 -12.31 -28.18 -10.65
N GLN A 100 -11.44 -27.20 -10.91
CA GLN A 100 -10.02 -27.29 -10.59
C GLN A 100 -9.74 -27.21 -9.08
N PHE A 101 -10.52 -26.42 -8.34
CA PHE A 101 -10.42 -26.29 -6.89
C PHE A 101 -11.03 -27.47 -6.14
N LEU A 102 -12.09 -28.08 -6.70
CA LEU A 102 -12.75 -29.26 -6.10
C LEU A 102 -12.00 -30.59 -6.31
N GLY A 103 -10.74 -30.54 -6.73
CA GLY A 103 -9.85 -31.71 -6.79
C GLY A 103 -10.24 -32.78 -7.82
N LEU A 104 -11.23 -32.54 -8.67
CA LEU A 104 -11.69 -33.52 -9.67
C LEU A 104 -10.64 -33.80 -10.76
N ASN A 105 -9.59 -32.99 -10.88
CA ASN A 105 -8.54 -33.14 -11.91
C ASN A 105 -7.08 -33.00 -11.39
N THR A 106 -6.86 -32.67 -10.12
CA THR A 106 -5.52 -32.31 -9.60
C THR A 106 -5.05 -33.16 -8.42
N GLY A 107 -5.83 -34.12 -7.94
CA GLY A 107 -5.41 -35.01 -6.83
C GLY A 107 -5.05 -34.28 -5.53
N GLY A 108 -5.55 -33.05 -5.35
CA GLY A 108 -5.21 -32.18 -4.22
C GLY A 108 -3.95 -31.33 -4.40
N ASP A 109 -3.30 -31.33 -5.57
CA ASP A 109 -2.20 -30.41 -5.87
C ASP A 109 -2.74 -29.04 -6.33
N TYR A 110 -2.77 -28.09 -5.40
CA TYR A 110 -3.21 -26.72 -5.65
C TYR A 110 -2.14 -25.86 -6.36
N SER A 111 -0.91 -26.35 -6.59
CA SER A 111 0.16 -25.59 -7.25
C SER A 111 -0.05 -25.42 -8.76
N GLN A 112 -0.86 -26.31 -9.36
CA GLN A 112 -1.17 -26.36 -10.79
C GLN A 112 -2.48 -25.64 -11.15
N ILE A 113 -3.19 -25.11 -10.16
CA ILE A 113 -4.44 -24.39 -10.38
C ILE A 113 -4.16 -23.03 -11.00
N ASP A 114 -4.92 -22.69 -12.03
CA ASP A 114 -4.91 -21.34 -12.56
C ASP A 114 -5.56 -20.41 -11.56
N GLU A 115 -4.84 -19.36 -11.14
CA GLU A 115 -5.32 -18.46 -10.09
C GLU A 115 -6.48 -17.58 -10.59
N PRO A 116 -7.58 -17.45 -9.82
CA PRO A 116 -8.68 -16.56 -10.16
C PRO A 116 -8.24 -15.09 -10.25
N PRO A 117 -8.89 -14.28 -11.12
CA PRO A 117 -8.59 -12.86 -11.20
C PRO A 117 -8.81 -12.20 -9.84
N ARG A 118 -8.02 -11.17 -9.55
CA ARG A 118 -8.15 -10.44 -8.28
C ARG A 118 -9.47 -9.69 -8.24
N LEU A 119 -10.05 -9.55 -7.06
CA LEU A 119 -11.28 -8.80 -6.84
C LEU A 119 -10.94 -7.40 -6.34
N CYS A 120 -10.98 -6.41 -7.23
CA CYS A 120 -10.83 -4.99 -6.92
C CYS A 120 -12.14 -4.22 -7.14
N GLN A 121 -12.22 -3.00 -6.60
CA GLN A 121 -13.23 -2.03 -7.02
C GLN A 121 -12.70 -1.18 -8.18
N GLY A 122 -13.36 -1.26 -9.34
CA GLY A 122 -12.97 -0.52 -10.54
C GLY A 122 -11.54 -0.82 -11.01
N GLN A 123 -10.89 0.15 -11.65
CA GLN A 123 -9.54 -0.04 -12.22
C GLN A 123 -8.49 -0.17 -11.12
N ASN A 124 -7.64 -1.21 -11.20
CA ASN A 124 -6.54 -1.39 -10.26
C ASN A 124 -5.43 -0.34 -10.47
N ILE A 125 -4.81 0.14 -9.39
CA ILE A 125 -3.67 1.07 -9.42
C ILE A 125 -2.31 0.36 -9.28
N ASP A 126 -2.31 -0.97 -9.23
CA ASP A 126 -1.10 -1.77 -9.10
C ASP A 126 -0.20 -1.57 -10.33
N GLN A 127 1.00 -1.02 -10.11
CA GLN A 127 1.97 -0.76 -11.18
C GLN A 127 2.95 -1.92 -11.39
N TYR A 128 2.78 -3.02 -10.67
CA TYR A 128 3.61 -4.19 -10.83
C TYR A 128 3.43 -4.82 -12.22
N ALA A 129 4.54 -5.17 -12.87
CA ALA A 129 4.54 -5.63 -14.25
C ALA A 129 3.81 -6.97 -14.45
N GLN A 130 3.95 -7.90 -13.50
CA GLN A 130 3.34 -9.24 -13.54
C GLN A 130 2.14 -9.33 -12.60
N ARG A 131 1.38 -8.24 -12.50
CA ARG A 131 0.18 -8.20 -11.66
C ARG A 131 -0.89 -9.10 -12.25
N ARG A 132 -1.61 -9.81 -11.38
CA ARG A 132 -2.83 -10.53 -11.76
C ARG A 132 -3.90 -9.60 -12.33
N GLU A 133 -4.63 -10.06 -13.35
CA GLU A 133 -5.77 -9.35 -13.94
C GLU A 133 -6.90 -9.15 -12.94
N ASN A 134 -7.68 -8.08 -13.16
CA ASN A 134 -8.85 -7.75 -12.34
C ASN A 134 -10.08 -8.54 -12.79
N SER A 135 -10.93 -8.90 -11.83
CA SER A 135 -12.27 -9.43 -12.09
C SER A 135 -13.12 -8.38 -12.79
N THR A 136 -14.11 -8.85 -13.56
CA THR A 136 -15.20 -7.98 -14.04
C THR A 136 -16.18 -7.61 -12.93
N GLU A 137 -16.22 -8.43 -11.87
CA GLU A 137 -17.01 -8.17 -10.67
C GLU A 137 -16.36 -7.10 -9.80
N ASN A 138 -17.21 -6.28 -9.19
CA ASN A 138 -16.79 -5.21 -8.31
C ASN A 138 -16.71 -5.69 -6.86
N LEU A 139 -15.63 -5.36 -6.17
CA LEU A 139 -15.47 -5.74 -4.75
C LEU A 139 -16.65 -5.30 -3.88
N HIS A 140 -17.15 -4.09 -4.08
CA HIS A 140 -18.20 -3.53 -3.22
C HIS A 140 -19.53 -4.28 -3.33
N SER A 141 -19.84 -4.85 -4.51
CA SER A 141 -21.12 -5.55 -4.71
C SER A 141 -21.29 -6.74 -3.76
N TYR A 142 -20.20 -7.42 -3.40
CA TYR A 142 -20.21 -8.52 -2.44
C TYR A 142 -20.54 -8.06 -1.02
N PHE A 143 -19.98 -6.94 -0.57
CA PHE A 143 -20.27 -6.39 0.76
C PHE A 143 -21.67 -5.78 0.82
N ASP A 144 -22.08 -5.06 -0.22
CA ASP A 144 -23.40 -4.43 -0.33
C ASP A 144 -24.53 -5.46 -0.39
N ALA A 145 -24.35 -6.55 -1.13
CA ALA A 145 -25.33 -7.64 -1.20
C ALA A 145 -25.63 -8.27 0.16
N LEU A 146 -24.66 -8.22 1.08
CA LEU A 146 -24.83 -8.65 2.46
C LEU A 146 -25.16 -7.50 3.39
N GLY A 147 -25.12 -6.24 2.98
CA GLY A 147 -25.26 -5.10 3.90
C GLY A 147 -24.17 -5.07 4.98
N ILE A 148 -22.96 -5.49 4.63
CA ILE A 148 -21.77 -5.27 5.46
C ILE A 148 -21.31 -3.84 5.20
N ARG A 149 -21.16 -3.05 6.25
CA ARG A 149 -20.74 -1.66 6.12
C ARG A 149 -19.30 -1.61 5.59
N MET A 150 -19.12 -0.94 4.45
CA MET A 150 -17.79 -0.73 3.89
C MET A 150 -16.91 0.15 4.81
N PRO A 151 -15.61 -0.14 4.90
CA PRO A 151 -14.64 0.71 5.58
C PRO A 151 -14.64 2.15 5.06
N ALA A 152 -14.13 3.07 5.89
CA ALA A 152 -13.86 4.42 5.42
C ALA A 152 -12.68 4.40 4.43
N GLY A 153 -12.90 4.90 3.22
CA GLY A 153 -11.83 5.13 2.24
C GLY A 153 -11.75 6.58 1.82
N ARG A 154 -11.43 6.81 0.55
CA ARG A 154 -11.13 8.12 0.00
C ARG A 154 -12.38 8.96 -0.22
N ALA A 155 -13.43 8.34 -0.74
CA ALA A 155 -14.72 8.96 -1.07
C ALA A 155 -15.79 7.87 -1.20
N GLU A 156 -17.05 8.28 -1.30
CA GLU A 156 -18.15 7.36 -1.61
C GLU A 156 -17.92 6.65 -2.97
N GLY A 157 -18.07 5.32 -2.98
CA GLY A 157 -17.75 4.47 -4.13
C GLY A 157 -16.25 4.22 -4.36
N ARG A 158 -15.38 4.77 -3.50
CA ARG A 158 -13.92 4.59 -3.47
C ARG A 158 -13.43 4.27 -2.06
N GLU A 159 -14.22 3.48 -1.34
CA GLU A 159 -13.94 2.98 0.00
C GLU A 159 -12.69 2.08 0.01
N ASP A 160 -12.39 1.44 -1.12
CA ASP A 160 -11.22 0.58 -1.35
C ASP A 160 -9.91 1.37 -1.49
N ARG A 161 -9.96 2.71 -1.44
CA ARG A 161 -8.81 3.58 -1.65
C ARG A 161 -8.55 4.47 -0.44
N TYR A 162 -7.30 4.83 -0.22
CA TYR A 162 -6.92 5.81 0.78
C TYR A 162 -5.76 6.67 0.28
N VAL A 163 -5.74 7.95 0.65
CA VAL A 163 -4.69 8.89 0.22
C VAL A 163 -3.83 9.27 1.42
N TYR A 164 -2.52 9.25 1.21
CA TYR A 164 -1.54 9.68 2.21
C TYR A 164 -0.40 10.45 1.53
N LEU A 165 0.50 11.04 2.32
CA LEU A 165 1.64 11.77 1.79
C LEU A 165 2.91 10.90 1.86
N ASP A 166 3.69 10.92 0.78
CA ASP A 166 5.03 10.33 0.78
C ASP A 166 6.05 11.20 1.54
N THR A 167 7.32 10.78 1.52
CA THR A 167 8.41 11.44 2.24
C THR A 167 8.72 12.84 1.76
N ASN A 168 8.35 13.11 0.51
CA ASN A 168 8.59 14.36 -0.21
C ASN A 168 7.35 15.26 -0.11
N GLY A 169 6.27 14.80 0.54
CA GLY A 169 5.02 15.53 0.70
C GLY A 169 4.09 15.39 -0.51
N ASN A 170 4.40 14.52 -1.47
CA ASN A 170 3.53 14.26 -2.60
C ASN A 170 2.40 13.30 -2.21
N PRO A 171 1.18 13.51 -2.72
CA PRO A 171 0.07 12.61 -2.46
C PRO A 171 0.29 11.27 -3.17
N GLN A 172 0.06 10.18 -2.44
CA GLN A 172 0.05 8.80 -2.90
C GLN A 172 -1.31 8.17 -2.58
N GLU A 173 -1.81 7.31 -3.47
CA GLU A 173 -3.06 6.56 -3.28
C GLU A 173 -2.72 5.08 -3.07
N ILE A 174 -3.30 4.48 -2.04
CA ILE A 174 -3.31 3.02 -1.85
C ILE A 174 -4.66 2.46 -2.24
N GLN A 175 -4.67 1.21 -2.70
CA GLN A 175 -5.88 0.47 -3.05
C GLN A 175 -5.85 -0.93 -2.48
N VAL A 176 -6.99 -1.38 -1.94
CA VAL A 176 -7.22 -2.73 -1.45
C VAL A 176 -7.95 -3.56 -2.50
N CYS A 177 -7.43 -4.76 -2.75
CA CYS A 177 -8.11 -5.82 -3.48
C CYS A 177 -7.98 -7.14 -2.72
N PHE A 178 -8.77 -8.15 -3.06
CA PHE A 178 -8.59 -9.51 -2.53
C PHE A 178 -8.26 -10.48 -3.65
N GLN A 179 -7.41 -11.46 -3.35
CA GLN A 179 -7.12 -12.54 -4.29
C GLN A 179 -6.67 -13.81 -3.56
N TRP A 180 -6.69 -14.94 -4.25
CA TRP A 180 -6.10 -16.18 -3.77
C TRP A 180 -4.76 -16.44 -4.45
N ASN A 181 -3.71 -16.70 -3.68
CA ASN A 181 -2.40 -17.06 -4.19
C ASN A 181 -2.19 -18.57 -4.10
N LYS A 182 -1.65 -19.17 -5.17
CA LYS A 182 -1.32 -20.59 -5.18
C LYS A 182 -0.22 -20.93 -4.15
N PRO A 183 -0.11 -22.20 -3.74
CA PRO A 183 1.02 -22.68 -2.94
C PRO A 183 2.36 -22.30 -3.59
N ASN A 184 3.37 -22.03 -2.75
CA ASN A 184 4.73 -21.64 -3.15
C ASN A 184 4.84 -20.28 -3.88
N SER A 185 3.80 -19.45 -3.85
CA SER A 185 3.92 -18.05 -4.25
C SER A 185 4.85 -17.30 -3.30
N ASN A 186 5.79 -16.52 -3.83
CA ASN A 186 6.80 -15.82 -3.03
C ASN A 186 6.17 -14.83 -2.02
N SER A 187 5.09 -14.17 -2.43
CA SER A 187 4.32 -13.23 -1.61
C SER A 187 3.29 -13.90 -0.70
N GLY A 188 3.47 -15.19 -0.41
CA GLY A 188 2.60 -15.99 0.45
C GLY A 188 1.46 -16.66 -0.32
N SER A 189 0.97 -17.77 0.23
CA SER A 189 -0.12 -18.58 -0.34
C SER A 189 -1.42 -18.45 0.45
N GLY A 190 -2.53 -18.78 -0.21
CA GLY A 190 -3.88 -18.69 0.32
C GLY A 190 -4.55 -17.36 0.01
N ASN A 191 -5.60 -17.02 0.75
CA ASN A 191 -6.31 -15.77 0.58
C ASN A 191 -5.49 -14.60 1.12
N VAL A 192 -5.30 -13.59 0.29
CA VAL A 192 -4.52 -12.40 0.62
C VAL A 192 -5.32 -11.14 0.28
N MET A 193 -5.15 -10.13 1.10
CA MET A 193 -5.50 -8.75 0.77
C MET A 193 -4.29 -8.13 0.06
N VAL A 194 -4.48 -7.72 -1.18
CA VAL A 194 -3.50 -7.00 -1.97
C VAL A 194 -3.61 -5.52 -1.64
N ILE A 195 -2.51 -4.92 -1.20
CA ILE A 195 -2.40 -3.49 -0.95
C ILE A 195 -1.44 -2.92 -1.98
N ALA A 196 -1.98 -2.28 -3.01
CA ALA A 196 -1.21 -1.59 -4.04
C ALA A 196 -0.99 -0.13 -3.65
N GLY A 197 0.07 0.49 -4.18
CA GLY A 197 0.33 1.93 -3.98
C GLY A 197 1.17 2.29 -2.74
N LEU A 198 1.82 1.31 -2.13
CA LEU A 198 2.61 1.54 -0.91
C LEU A 198 3.96 2.15 -1.25
N THR A 199 4.36 3.21 -0.56
CA THR A 199 5.76 3.65 -0.54
C THR A 199 6.59 2.71 0.31
N PRO A 200 7.90 2.56 0.05
CA PRO A 200 8.74 1.61 0.77
C PRO A 200 8.81 1.83 2.28
N ASP A 201 8.65 3.07 2.74
CA ASP A 201 8.56 3.34 4.17
C ASP A 201 7.27 2.86 4.81
N LEU A 202 6.14 3.17 4.16
CA LEU A 202 4.84 2.74 4.65
C LEU A 202 4.78 1.21 4.65
N ALA A 203 5.30 0.58 3.61
CA ALA A 203 5.40 -0.87 3.51
C ALA A 203 6.18 -1.49 4.68
N ARG A 204 7.40 -0.99 4.96
CA ARG A 204 8.23 -1.45 6.10
C ARG A 204 7.58 -1.19 7.46
N MET A 205 6.89 -0.06 7.62
CA MET A 205 6.19 0.22 8.88
C MET A 205 4.96 -0.69 9.05
N LEU A 206 4.19 -0.92 7.99
CA LEU A 206 3.05 -1.84 8.03
C LEU A 206 3.50 -3.26 8.41
N ASP A 207 4.61 -3.71 7.82
CA ASP A 207 5.27 -4.98 8.11
C ASP A 207 5.61 -5.11 9.61
N GLU A 208 6.38 -4.15 10.14
CA GLU A 208 6.72 -4.08 11.57
C GLU A 208 5.48 -4.05 12.47
N MET A 209 4.43 -3.32 12.09
CA MET A 209 3.19 -3.24 12.85
C MET A 209 2.33 -4.53 12.78
N ILE A 210 2.44 -5.31 11.71
CA ILE A 210 1.62 -6.51 11.48
C ILE A 210 2.23 -7.74 12.13
N ASP A 211 3.53 -7.96 11.97
CA ASP A 211 4.19 -9.17 12.49
C ASP A 211 5.50 -8.91 13.26
N GLY A 212 5.87 -7.65 13.49
CA GLY A 212 6.96 -7.28 14.39
C GLY A 212 8.35 -7.37 13.77
N GLN A 213 8.47 -7.69 12.48
CA GLN A 213 9.74 -7.76 11.77
C GLN A 213 9.66 -6.95 10.48
N ILE A 214 10.80 -6.42 10.04
CA ILE A 214 10.91 -5.72 8.76
C ILE A 214 11.56 -6.67 7.76
N ASN A 215 10.75 -7.41 7.01
CA ASN A 215 11.20 -8.33 5.95
C ASN A 215 10.15 -8.42 4.82
N ALA A 216 10.60 -8.59 3.57
CA ALA A 216 9.66 -8.55 2.45
C ALA A 216 9.05 -9.91 2.06
N ALA A 217 9.54 -11.03 2.59
CA ALA A 217 9.12 -12.36 2.13
C ALA A 217 8.69 -13.33 3.24
N GLU A 218 8.89 -12.99 4.51
CA GLU A 218 8.47 -13.82 5.62
C GLU A 218 7.20 -13.24 6.26
N GLY A 219 6.72 -13.84 7.35
CA GLY A 219 5.57 -13.27 8.04
C GLY A 219 4.24 -13.30 7.27
N ARG A 220 3.30 -12.44 7.71
CA ARG A 220 1.95 -12.32 7.13
C ARG A 220 1.86 -11.23 6.07
N PHE A 221 2.79 -10.27 6.07
CA PHE A 221 2.80 -9.16 5.14
C PHE A 221 4.02 -9.26 4.24
N ARG A 222 3.82 -9.42 2.93
CA ARG A 222 4.92 -9.72 2.00
C ARG A 222 4.84 -8.87 0.76
N GLU A 223 5.97 -8.49 0.19
CA GLU A 223 6.01 -7.80 -1.09
C GLU A 223 5.65 -8.76 -2.23
N GLN A 224 4.88 -8.26 -3.20
CA GLN A 224 4.64 -8.95 -4.45
C GLN A 224 5.92 -8.99 -5.29
N ALA A 225 6.49 -10.18 -5.45
CA ALA A 225 7.76 -10.38 -6.15
C ALA A 225 7.78 -11.68 -6.94
N THR A 226 8.52 -11.71 -8.05
CA THR A 226 8.72 -12.90 -8.88
C THR A 226 9.91 -13.73 -8.44
N THR A 227 10.86 -13.11 -7.75
CA THR A 227 12.00 -13.79 -7.12
C THR A 227 11.91 -13.67 -5.60
N PRO A 228 12.31 -14.70 -4.84
CA PRO A 228 12.42 -14.58 -3.40
C PRO A 228 13.38 -13.45 -3.04
N GLN A 229 13.00 -12.60 -2.09
CA GLN A 229 13.81 -11.48 -1.61
C GLN A 229 13.64 -11.31 -0.10
N VAL A 230 14.71 -10.97 0.61
CA VAL A 230 14.66 -10.83 2.07
C VAL A 230 14.20 -9.43 2.48
N SER A 231 14.51 -8.42 1.67
CA SER A 231 14.22 -7.01 1.94
C SER A 231 13.30 -6.42 0.88
N TRP A 232 12.61 -5.34 1.27
CA TRP A 232 11.76 -4.55 0.37
C TRP A 232 12.58 -4.02 -0.80
N SER A 233 12.03 -4.12 -2.01
CA SER A 233 12.77 -3.93 -3.27
C SER A 233 13.27 -2.49 -3.51
N PHE A 234 12.61 -1.51 -2.90
CA PHE A 234 12.92 -0.09 -3.05
C PHE A 234 13.09 0.60 -1.71
N THR A 235 13.62 1.81 -1.76
CA THR A 235 13.79 2.73 -0.64
C THR A 235 13.12 4.06 -0.94
N ASN A 236 13.01 4.94 0.05
CA ASN A 236 12.42 6.28 -0.15
C ASN A 236 13.27 7.20 -1.05
N LYS A 237 14.47 6.76 -1.41
CA LYS A 237 15.32 7.48 -2.36
C LYS A 237 14.92 7.14 -3.80
N ASP A 238 14.30 5.99 -4.04
CA ASP A 238 13.91 5.58 -5.37
C ASP A 238 12.70 6.42 -5.82
N SER A 239 12.90 7.23 -6.85
CA SER A 239 11.84 8.03 -7.46
C SER A 239 11.13 7.27 -8.56
N GLN A 240 9.83 7.51 -8.69
CA GLN A 240 9.05 7.04 -9.82
C GLN A 240 9.48 7.83 -11.05
N ALA A 241 9.96 7.14 -12.09
CA ALA A 241 10.32 7.79 -13.34
C ALA A 241 9.08 8.44 -13.97
N SER A 242 9.15 9.75 -14.24
CA SER A 242 8.17 10.41 -15.10
C SER A 242 8.17 9.71 -16.46
N THR A 243 7.00 9.33 -16.97
CA THR A 243 6.82 8.70 -18.29
C THR A 243 7.21 9.62 -19.45
N THR A 244 7.61 10.86 -19.17
CA THR A 244 8.25 11.74 -20.14
C THR A 244 9.76 11.56 -20.06
N ALA A 245 10.33 10.92 -21.08
CA ALA A 245 11.75 10.65 -21.18
C ALA A 245 12.60 11.91 -20.94
N SER A 246 13.26 11.97 -19.79
CA SER A 246 14.49 12.72 -19.64
C SER A 246 15.47 11.86 -18.84
N THR A 247 16.53 11.47 -19.52
CA THR A 247 17.78 10.97 -18.94
C THR A 247 18.33 12.03 -17.99
N ALA A 248 17.87 12.02 -16.74
CA ALA A 248 18.42 12.83 -15.67
C ALA A 248 18.36 12.02 -14.39
N SER A 249 19.50 11.42 -14.05
CA SER A 249 19.78 10.96 -12.69
C SER A 249 19.81 12.18 -11.78
N GLY A 250 18.69 12.46 -11.13
CA GLY A 250 18.58 13.54 -10.16
C GLY A 250 17.30 13.35 -9.38
N PHE A 251 17.45 13.07 -8.09
CA PHE A 251 16.35 13.17 -7.13
C PHE A 251 15.93 14.63 -7.09
N THR A 252 14.88 14.97 -7.84
CA THR A 252 14.20 16.24 -7.67
C THR A 252 13.32 16.10 -6.44
N ASP A 253 13.29 17.11 -5.58
CA ASP A 253 12.51 17.07 -4.34
C ASP A 253 11.00 16.97 -4.64
N GLU A 254 10.61 17.25 -5.89
CA GLU A 254 9.26 17.13 -6.44
C GLU A 254 8.93 15.73 -6.96
N ALA A 255 9.90 14.83 -7.09
CA ALA A 255 9.65 13.49 -7.62
C ALA A 255 8.84 12.66 -6.63
N GLN A 256 7.81 11.97 -7.14
CA GLN A 256 7.07 10.98 -6.37
C GLN A 256 7.98 9.80 -6.01
N VAL A 257 7.86 9.32 -4.77
CA VAL A 257 8.55 8.10 -4.35
C VAL A 257 7.95 6.90 -5.09
N LYS A 258 8.81 5.96 -5.47
CA LYS A 258 8.41 4.70 -6.11
C LYS A 258 7.46 3.92 -5.21
N ILE A 259 6.53 3.18 -5.80
CA ILE A 259 5.54 2.38 -5.08
C ILE A 259 5.80 0.88 -5.24
N VAL A 260 5.35 0.12 -4.26
CA VAL A 260 5.33 -1.34 -4.20
C VAL A 260 3.91 -1.84 -3.92
N THR A 261 3.71 -3.12 -4.18
CA THR A 261 2.46 -3.83 -3.87
C THR A 261 2.79 -4.92 -2.86
N ALA A 262 1.99 -5.03 -1.81
CA ALA A 262 2.16 -6.02 -0.76
C ALA A 262 0.92 -6.90 -0.63
N HIS A 263 1.12 -8.15 -0.25
CA HIS A 263 0.08 -9.13 0.04
C HIS A 263 0.05 -9.36 1.55
N TYR A 264 -1.10 -9.08 2.15
CA TYR A 264 -1.39 -9.37 3.54
C TYR A 264 -2.20 -10.66 3.63
N LYS A 265 -1.65 -11.69 4.27
CA LYS A 265 -2.33 -12.98 4.47
C LYS A 265 -3.55 -12.81 5.37
N MET A 266 -4.72 -13.16 4.84
CA MET A 266 -5.98 -13.13 5.56
C MET A 266 -6.14 -14.39 6.41
N ASN A 267 -6.73 -14.22 7.59
CA ASN A 267 -7.14 -15.32 8.43
C ASN A 267 -8.48 -15.86 7.92
N GLN A 268 -8.69 -17.16 8.09
CA GLN A 268 -9.97 -17.84 7.90
C GLN A 268 -10.41 -18.36 9.26
#